data_AF-A0A7X7I8L5-F1
#
_entry.id   AF-A0A7X7I8L5-F1
#
_cell.length_a   1.000
_cell.length_b   1.000
_cell.length_c   1.000
_cell.angle_alpha   90.00
_cell.angle_beta   90.00
_cell.angle_gamma   90.00
#
_symmetry.space_group_name_H-M   'P 1'
#
loop_
_entity.id
_entity.type
_entity.pdbx_description
1 polymer ?
#
loop_
_entity_poly.entity_id
_entity_poly.type
_entity_poly.pdbx_seq_one_letter_code
_entity_poly.pdbx_strand_id
1 'polypeptide(L)'
;MNRVFKRTGQVSPRRSMFDLSYSKLLTGDLGKLYPVLCDEVVPGDYWQIGNETVLRFNPLLAPILHRIDCVTHYFFVPYRILDENWEDFITGGVDGDNAYELPRFQNVNADAIGKGSLWDYFGFPIGDGSTQTTADIALLPISYPWRAYNMIWNEYYRDQNLQNERNSGAYLPAFRNWEKDYFTSALPFQQRGMAPALPVSGTTYADFDFSSVDHSSFIVNTDNLESNSDIHLTSSGAAALFAANHGTSLSAWNTKAENILNQNTVDLSAATTFDVNDLRLAFQIQKWMERNARAGVRYTEFLQAHFGVYPRDERLQRPEYIGGTKNPVIVSEVLQTSSTDATSPQGNMAGHGINVQQGYVGKYHVKEYGLIMGLMSVMPKPAYMQGINRQWLRETRYDFY
;
A
#
# COMPACT_ATOMS: atom_id res chain seq x y z
N MET A 1 2.90 -42.57 39.38
CA MET A 1 1.50 -42.93 39.73
C MET A 1 0.58 -41.83 39.23
N ASN A 2 -0.16 -42.08 38.15
CA ASN A 2 -1.05 -41.11 37.50
C ASN A 2 -2.24 -40.86 38.44
N ARG A 3 -2.40 -39.65 38.98
CA ARG A 3 -3.49 -39.33 39.94
C ARG A 3 -4.77 -39.01 39.15
N VAL A 4 -5.57 -40.05 38.89
CA VAL A 4 -6.82 -40.02 38.09
C VAL A 4 -7.83 -38.97 38.58
N PHE A 5 -7.85 -38.65 39.87
CA PHE A 5 -8.77 -37.65 40.47
C PHE A 5 -8.26 -36.21 40.46
N LYS A 6 -7.03 -35.95 39.96
CA LYS A 6 -6.47 -34.59 39.85
C LYS A 6 -6.57 -34.00 38.45
N ARG A 7 -7.06 -34.76 37.46
CA ARG A 7 -7.29 -34.29 36.10
C ARG A 7 -8.70 -34.68 35.70
N THR A 8 -9.49 -33.69 35.29
CA THR A 8 -10.64 -33.96 34.44
C THR A 8 -10.13 -34.60 33.15
N GLY A 9 -10.77 -35.68 32.69
CA GLY A 9 -10.33 -36.39 31.48
C GLY A 9 -10.39 -35.45 30.28
N GLN A 10 -9.27 -35.32 29.55
CA GLN A 10 -9.29 -34.63 28.26
C GLN A 10 -10.09 -35.48 27.27
N VAL A 11 -11.29 -35.03 26.92
CA VAL A 11 -12.09 -35.61 25.85
C VAL A 11 -11.55 -35.06 24.52
N SER A 12 -10.47 -35.65 24.01
CA SER A 12 -10.01 -35.33 22.66
C SER A 12 -10.83 -36.15 21.65
N PRO A 13 -11.58 -35.51 20.73
CA PRO A 13 -12.31 -36.25 19.70
C PRO A 13 -11.33 -37.02 18.79
N ARG A 14 -11.76 -38.19 18.32
CA ARG A 14 -11.03 -38.93 17.27
C ARG A 14 -11.19 -38.19 15.95
N ARG A 15 -10.15 -38.21 15.11
CA ARG A 15 -10.16 -37.58 13.79
C ARG A 15 -10.62 -38.57 12.72
N SER A 16 -11.40 -38.09 11.76
CA SER A 16 -11.75 -38.78 10.52
C SER A 16 -11.10 -38.07 9.33
N MET A 17 -10.91 -38.80 8.23
CA MET A 17 -10.42 -38.23 6.98
C MET A 17 -11.61 -37.88 6.09
N PHE A 18 -11.65 -36.65 5.59
CA PHE A 18 -12.62 -36.20 4.60
C PHE A 18 -11.87 -35.77 3.34
N ASP A 19 -12.39 -36.17 2.18
CA ASP A 19 -11.90 -35.66 0.90
C ASP A 19 -12.76 -34.47 0.49
N LEU A 20 -12.15 -33.28 0.47
CA LEU A 20 -12.77 -32.02 0.09
C LEU A 20 -12.28 -31.55 -1.30
N SER A 21 -11.67 -32.44 -2.09
CA SER A 21 -11.16 -32.10 -3.41
C SER A 21 -12.30 -31.78 -4.37
N TYR A 22 -12.21 -30.64 -5.07
CA TYR A 22 -13.17 -30.26 -6.12
C TYR A 22 -12.48 -29.60 -7.32
N SER A 23 -13.10 -29.74 -8.50
CA SER A 23 -12.67 -29.06 -9.72
C SER A 23 -13.41 -27.75 -9.91
N LYS A 24 -12.69 -26.69 -10.29
CA LYS A 24 -13.29 -25.38 -10.57
C LYS A 24 -12.94 -24.93 -11.97
N LEU A 25 -13.98 -24.65 -12.75
CA LEU A 25 -13.86 -24.07 -14.09
C LEU A 25 -14.10 -22.57 -13.98
N LEU A 26 -13.17 -21.76 -14.46
CA LEU A 26 -13.28 -20.31 -14.43
C LEU A 26 -12.62 -19.67 -15.64
N THR A 27 -13.05 -18.45 -15.95
CA THR A 27 -12.44 -17.58 -16.94
C THR A 27 -11.96 -16.32 -16.25
N GLY A 28 -10.85 -15.74 -16.70
CA GLY A 28 -10.32 -14.52 -16.11
C GLY A 28 -9.34 -13.81 -17.04
N ASP A 29 -9.13 -12.54 -16.74
CA ASP A 29 -8.16 -11.68 -17.39
C ASP A 29 -6.78 -11.84 -16.73
N LEU A 30 -5.74 -11.47 -17.48
CA LEU A 30 -4.41 -11.31 -16.91
C LEU A 30 -4.40 -10.18 -15.88
N GLY A 31 -3.56 -10.29 -14.87
CA GLY A 31 -3.35 -9.19 -13.92
C GLY A 31 -4.22 -9.25 -12.66
N LYS A 32 -5.31 -10.01 -12.65
CA LYS A 32 -6.25 -10.09 -11.52
C LYS A 32 -5.98 -11.30 -10.61
N LEU A 33 -6.42 -11.19 -9.37
CA LEU A 33 -6.36 -12.25 -8.36
C LEU A 33 -7.72 -12.95 -8.24
N TYR A 34 -7.77 -14.22 -8.62
CA TYR A 34 -8.99 -15.02 -8.62
C TYR A 34 -8.99 -16.03 -7.48
N PRO A 35 -10.06 -16.10 -6.65
CA PRO A 35 -10.15 -17.13 -5.63
C PRO A 35 -10.46 -18.49 -6.27
N VAL A 36 -9.59 -19.47 -6.03
CA VAL A 36 -9.73 -20.85 -6.52
C VAL A 36 -10.16 -21.80 -5.40
N LEU A 37 -9.64 -21.62 -4.18
CA LEU A 37 -10.01 -22.35 -2.98
C LEU A 37 -10.61 -21.40 -1.95
N CYS A 38 -11.72 -21.75 -1.32
CA CYS A 38 -12.30 -20.98 -0.21
C CYS A 38 -13.14 -21.89 0.68
N ASP A 39 -12.46 -22.64 1.55
CA ASP A 39 -13.10 -23.60 2.44
C ASP A 39 -12.93 -23.19 3.90
N GLU A 40 -13.99 -23.38 4.69
CA GLU A 40 -13.97 -23.24 6.13
C GLU A 40 -13.16 -24.37 6.78
N VAL A 41 -12.45 -24.03 7.84
CA VAL A 41 -11.63 -24.98 8.60
C VAL A 41 -11.86 -24.84 10.10
N VAL A 42 -11.76 -25.97 10.81
CA VAL A 42 -12.03 -26.06 12.24
C VAL A 42 -10.71 -26.26 13.00
N PRO A 43 -10.58 -25.74 14.24
CA PRO A 43 -9.40 -25.96 15.06
C PRO A 43 -9.05 -27.44 15.22
N GLY A 44 -7.79 -27.79 14.97
CA GLY A 44 -7.27 -29.15 15.08
C GLY A 44 -7.30 -29.96 13.78
N ASP A 45 -7.81 -29.40 12.69
CA ASP A 45 -7.75 -29.98 11.36
C ASP A 45 -6.32 -29.99 10.79
N TYR A 46 -6.03 -31.01 9.99
CA TYR A 46 -4.80 -31.14 9.21
C TYR A 46 -5.15 -31.13 7.73
N TRP A 47 -4.79 -30.06 7.05
CA TRP A 47 -5.04 -29.90 5.62
C TRP A 47 -3.81 -30.32 4.82
N GLN A 48 -4.03 -31.07 3.75
CA GLN A 48 -3.02 -31.34 2.73
C GLN A 48 -3.42 -30.59 1.47
N ILE A 49 -2.63 -29.60 1.09
CA ILE A 49 -3.00 -28.66 0.03
C ILE A 49 -2.12 -28.91 -1.19
N GLY A 50 -2.77 -28.97 -2.34
CA GLY A 50 -2.16 -28.99 -3.66
C GLY A 50 -3.16 -28.55 -4.71
N ASN A 51 -2.67 -28.25 -5.90
CA ASN A 51 -3.49 -27.93 -7.07
C ASN A 51 -2.99 -28.67 -8.30
N GLU A 52 -3.94 -28.98 -9.17
CA GLU A 52 -3.71 -29.24 -10.57
C GLU A 52 -4.37 -28.09 -11.34
N THR A 53 -3.61 -27.43 -12.21
CA THR A 53 -4.07 -26.27 -12.95
C THR A 53 -3.86 -26.50 -14.44
N VAL A 54 -4.95 -26.35 -15.20
CA VAL A 54 -4.94 -26.33 -16.66
C VAL A 54 -5.46 -24.97 -17.11
N LEU A 55 -4.60 -24.19 -17.78
CA LEU A 55 -4.98 -22.90 -18.34
C LEU A 55 -4.91 -22.95 -19.86
N ARG A 56 -5.86 -22.27 -20.49
CA ARG A 56 -5.90 -22.06 -21.94
C ARG A 56 -6.12 -20.58 -22.21
N PHE A 57 -5.33 -20.04 -23.11
CA PHE A 57 -5.54 -18.68 -23.61
C PHE A 57 -6.57 -18.70 -24.73
N ASN A 58 -7.31 -17.60 -24.87
CA ASN A 58 -8.05 -17.36 -26.10
C ASN A 58 -7.05 -17.32 -27.28
N PRO A 59 -7.47 -17.73 -28.50
CA PRO A 59 -6.60 -17.75 -29.67
C PRO A 59 -5.88 -16.40 -29.85
N LEU A 60 -4.55 -16.45 -29.89
CA LEU A 60 -3.72 -15.25 -30.01
C LEU A 60 -3.46 -14.96 -31.49
N LEU A 61 -3.44 -13.68 -31.85
CA LEU A 61 -3.14 -13.23 -33.22
C LEU A 61 -1.72 -13.61 -33.67
N ALA A 62 -0.78 -13.73 -32.74
CA ALA A 62 0.58 -14.19 -32.97
C ALA A 62 1.09 -14.94 -31.72
N PRO A 63 2.05 -15.88 -31.85
CA PRO A 63 2.64 -16.51 -30.69
C PRO A 63 3.42 -15.50 -29.85
N ILE A 64 3.09 -15.43 -28.57
CA ILE A 64 3.78 -14.56 -27.61
C ILE A 64 5.08 -15.26 -27.18
N LEU A 65 6.22 -14.61 -27.41
CA LEU A 65 7.53 -15.07 -26.97
C LEU A 65 7.85 -14.68 -25.52
N HIS A 66 7.00 -13.84 -24.93
CA HIS A 66 7.19 -13.32 -23.59
C HIS A 66 6.76 -14.33 -22.51
N ARG A 67 7.51 -14.37 -21.41
CA ARG A 67 7.22 -15.29 -20.31
C ARG A 67 6.03 -14.82 -19.48
N ILE A 68 5.03 -15.70 -19.38
CA ILE A 68 3.86 -15.54 -18.52
C ILE A 68 3.90 -16.64 -17.46
N ASP A 69 3.75 -16.29 -16.19
CA ASP A 69 3.71 -17.24 -15.09
C ASP A 69 2.29 -17.25 -14.47
N CYS A 70 1.74 -18.45 -14.26
CA CYS A 70 0.59 -18.69 -13.40
C CYS A 70 1.09 -18.97 -11.98
N VAL A 71 0.55 -18.25 -11.01
CA VAL A 71 0.92 -18.38 -9.60
C VAL A 71 -0.33 -18.56 -8.76
N THR A 72 -0.33 -19.60 -7.92
CA THR A 72 -1.36 -19.86 -6.93
C THR A 72 -0.77 -19.77 -5.54
N HIS A 73 -1.36 -18.96 -4.67
CA HIS A 73 -0.93 -18.75 -3.29
C HIS A 73 -2.06 -19.15 -2.34
N TYR A 74 -1.70 -19.80 -1.23
CA TYR A 74 -2.63 -20.27 -0.21
C TYR A 74 -2.39 -19.52 1.11
N PHE A 75 -3.48 -19.04 1.69
CA PHE A 75 -3.48 -18.30 2.94
C PHE A 75 -4.49 -18.92 3.90
N PHE A 76 -4.16 -18.89 5.19
CA PHE A 76 -5.12 -19.16 6.26
C PHE A 76 -5.55 -17.82 6.87
N VAL A 77 -6.87 -17.64 6.99
CA VAL A 77 -7.48 -16.43 7.54
C VAL A 77 -8.37 -16.78 8.73
N PRO A 78 -7.94 -16.49 9.96
CA PRO A 78 -8.77 -16.59 11.15
C PRO A 78 -10.00 -15.71 11.13
N TYR A 79 -11.15 -16.24 11.57
CA TYR A 79 -12.39 -15.44 11.70
C TYR A 79 -12.26 -14.31 12.71
N ARG A 80 -11.46 -14.52 13.77
CA ARG A 80 -11.13 -13.52 14.80
C ARG A 80 -10.54 -12.21 14.24
N ILE A 81 -9.88 -12.28 13.09
CA ILE A 81 -9.29 -11.09 12.46
C ILE A 81 -10.30 -10.41 11.50
N LEU A 82 -11.28 -11.16 11.00
CA LEU A 82 -12.32 -10.65 10.10
C LEU A 82 -13.49 -10.00 10.85
N ASP A 83 -13.66 -10.35 12.12
CA ASP A 83 -14.75 -9.93 12.97
C ASP A 83 -14.27 -9.78 14.41
N GLU A 84 -14.34 -8.55 14.92
CA GLU A 84 -13.88 -8.19 16.26
C GLU A 84 -14.71 -8.90 17.36
N ASN A 85 -15.97 -9.23 17.07
CA ASN A 85 -16.88 -9.86 18.03
C ASN A 85 -16.88 -11.39 17.93
N TRP A 86 -16.00 -11.98 17.13
CA TRP A 86 -15.94 -13.43 16.92
C TRP A 86 -15.72 -14.22 18.23
N GLU A 87 -14.87 -13.71 19.13
CA GLU A 87 -14.56 -14.38 20.40
C GLU A 87 -15.79 -14.44 21.31
N ASP A 88 -16.52 -13.33 21.44
CA ASP A 88 -17.74 -13.27 22.22
C ASP A 88 -18.87 -14.08 21.57
N PHE A 89 -18.87 -14.19 20.23
CA PHE A 89 -19.83 -15.02 19.50
C PHE A 89 -19.64 -16.51 19.79
N ILE A 90 -18.41 -17.04 19.64
CA ILE A 90 -18.17 -18.48 19.80
C ILE A 90 -18.20 -18.94 21.26
N THR A 91 -17.90 -18.04 22.21
CA THR A 91 -17.92 -18.34 23.64
C THR A 91 -19.29 -18.11 24.29
N GLY A 92 -20.18 -17.34 23.64
CA GLY A 92 -21.44 -16.87 24.23
C GLY A 92 -21.26 -15.65 25.17
N GLY A 93 -20.06 -15.07 25.25
CA GLY A 93 -19.73 -14.01 26.20
C GLY A 93 -19.59 -14.50 27.63
N VAL A 94 -19.44 -13.57 28.59
CA VAL A 94 -19.26 -13.89 30.01
C VAL A 94 -20.48 -14.60 30.61
N ASP A 95 -21.67 -14.16 30.22
CA ASP A 95 -22.95 -14.67 30.75
C ASP A 95 -23.52 -15.83 29.91
N GLY A 96 -22.93 -16.14 28.75
CA GLY A 96 -23.40 -17.21 27.84
C GLY A 96 -24.58 -16.85 26.94
N ASP A 97 -25.20 -15.67 27.13
CA ASP A 97 -26.40 -15.21 26.43
C ASP A 97 -26.12 -14.14 25.35
N ASN A 98 -24.92 -14.13 24.76
CA ASN A 98 -24.62 -13.18 23.69
C ASN A 98 -25.48 -13.44 22.44
N ALA A 99 -26.32 -12.46 22.08
CA ALA A 99 -27.23 -12.51 20.92
C ALA A 99 -26.59 -11.99 19.61
N TYR A 100 -25.26 -11.93 19.53
CA TYR A 100 -24.56 -11.47 18.33
C TYR A 100 -24.85 -12.40 17.14
N GLU A 101 -25.29 -11.81 16.03
CA GLU A 101 -25.48 -12.52 14.76
C GLU A 101 -24.30 -12.28 13.83
N LEU A 102 -23.82 -13.36 13.20
CA LEU A 102 -22.71 -13.28 12.26
C LEU A 102 -23.04 -12.34 11.09
N PRO A 103 -22.07 -11.51 10.64
CA PRO A 103 -22.31 -10.56 9.58
C PRO A 103 -22.52 -11.32 8.26
N ARG A 104 -23.74 -11.23 7.72
CA ARG A 104 -24.10 -11.83 6.42
C ARG A 104 -23.74 -10.90 5.27
N PHE A 105 -23.63 -11.45 4.07
CA PHE A 105 -23.56 -10.63 2.86
C PHE A 105 -24.74 -9.69 2.78
N GLN A 106 -24.46 -8.42 2.51
CA GLN A 106 -25.47 -7.47 2.12
C GLN A 106 -25.27 -7.18 0.65
N ASN A 107 -26.26 -7.53 -0.17
CA ASN A 107 -26.26 -7.13 -1.57
C ASN A 107 -26.44 -5.62 -1.61
N VAL A 108 -25.38 -4.90 -1.99
CA VAL A 108 -25.41 -3.44 -2.10
C VAL A 108 -25.73 -3.01 -3.53
N ASN A 109 -25.29 -3.78 -4.55
CA ASN A 109 -25.35 -3.40 -5.96
C ASN A 109 -25.32 -4.64 -6.89
N ALA A 110 -25.84 -4.51 -8.11
CA ALA A 110 -25.82 -5.58 -9.12
C ALA A 110 -24.40 -6.12 -9.43
N ASP A 111 -23.37 -5.27 -9.35
CA ASP A 111 -21.96 -5.66 -9.56
C ASP A 111 -21.42 -6.60 -8.48
N ALA A 112 -22.08 -6.70 -7.32
CA ALA A 112 -21.64 -7.52 -6.21
C ALA A 112 -21.96 -9.02 -6.40
N ILE A 113 -22.98 -9.33 -7.22
CA ILE A 113 -23.49 -10.68 -7.47
C ILE A 113 -23.39 -11.04 -8.97
N GLY A 114 -23.02 -10.08 -9.82
CA GLY A 114 -22.90 -10.29 -11.26
C GLY A 114 -21.83 -11.32 -11.65
N LYS A 115 -21.88 -11.76 -12.91
CA LYS A 115 -20.86 -12.61 -13.52
C LYS A 115 -19.48 -11.93 -13.43
N GLY A 116 -18.46 -12.68 -13.03
CA GLY A 116 -17.10 -12.16 -12.83
C GLY A 116 -16.90 -11.32 -11.56
N SER A 117 -17.90 -11.24 -10.68
CA SER A 117 -17.73 -10.75 -9.31
C SER A 117 -17.03 -11.79 -8.43
N LEU A 118 -16.53 -11.39 -7.27
CA LEU A 118 -15.99 -12.32 -6.27
C LEU A 118 -17.05 -13.34 -5.83
N TRP A 119 -18.33 -12.96 -5.80
CA TRP A 119 -19.44 -13.85 -5.49
C TRP A 119 -19.50 -15.05 -6.46
N ASP A 120 -19.45 -14.76 -7.76
CA ASP A 120 -19.40 -15.77 -8.83
C ASP A 120 -18.15 -16.66 -8.67
N TYR A 121 -16.99 -16.04 -8.45
CA TYR A 121 -15.77 -16.81 -8.21
C TYR A 121 -15.79 -17.60 -6.91
N PHE A 122 -16.61 -17.31 -5.91
CA PHE A 122 -16.75 -18.19 -4.74
C PHE A 122 -17.67 -19.39 -5.00
N GLY A 123 -18.31 -19.47 -6.18
CA GLY A 123 -19.20 -20.56 -6.56
C GLY A 123 -20.61 -20.41 -6.02
N PHE A 124 -20.97 -19.21 -5.54
CA PHE A 124 -22.33 -18.92 -5.12
C PHE A 124 -23.26 -18.73 -6.32
N PRO A 125 -24.56 -19.03 -6.18
CA PRO A 125 -25.50 -18.94 -7.29
C PRO A 125 -25.57 -17.51 -7.82
N ILE A 126 -25.37 -17.35 -9.12
CA ILE A 126 -25.57 -16.10 -9.85
C ILE A 126 -26.94 -16.12 -10.53
N GLY A 127 -27.59 -14.97 -10.59
CA GLY A 127 -28.81 -14.78 -11.34
C GLY A 127 -28.65 -14.94 -12.85
N ASP A 128 -29.78 -15.08 -13.54
CA ASP A 128 -29.88 -15.16 -14.99
C ASP A 128 -29.51 -13.87 -15.76
N GLY A 129 -28.87 -12.89 -15.10
CA GLY A 129 -28.46 -11.63 -15.71
C GLY A 129 -29.55 -10.56 -15.74
N SER A 130 -30.73 -10.82 -15.17
CA SER A 130 -31.64 -9.76 -14.73
C SER A 130 -31.10 -9.09 -13.45
N THR A 131 -31.40 -7.80 -13.26
CA THR A 131 -30.96 -6.98 -12.11
C THR A 131 -31.42 -7.61 -10.79
N GLN A 132 -30.64 -8.54 -10.24
CA GLN A 132 -31.02 -9.25 -9.03
C GLN A 132 -30.86 -8.34 -7.82
N THR A 133 -31.97 -8.13 -7.13
CA THR A 133 -31.99 -7.47 -5.84
C THR A 133 -31.89 -8.53 -4.75
N THR A 134 -31.54 -8.13 -3.52
CA THR A 134 -31.39 -9.03 -2.35
C THR A 134 -32.60 -9.94 -2.10
N ALA A 135 -33.78 -9.60 -2.64
CA ALA A 135 -35.01 -10.37 -2.54
C ALA A 135 -35.00 -11.69 -3.34
N ASP A 136 -34.14 -11.82 -4.36
CA ASP A 136 -34.12 -13.00 -5.24
C ASP A 136 -33.29 -14.18 -4.66
N ILE A 137 -32.50 -13.92 -3.61
CA ILE A 137 -31.64 -14.92 -2.96
C ILE A 137 -32.18 -15.20 -1.55
N ALA A 138 -32.82 -16.36 -1.38
CA ALA A 138 -33.49 -16.74 -0.14
C ALA A 138 -32.53 -16.89 1.07
N LEU A 139 -31.24 -17.17 0.85
CA LEU A 139 -30.22 -17.29 1.90
C LEU A 139 -28.90 -16.62 1.50
N LEU A 140 -28.50 -15.61 2.29
CA LEU A 140 -27.23 -14.91 2.14
C LEU A 140 -26.13 -15.62 2.95
N PRO A 141 -24.94 -15.88 2.38
CA PRO A 141 -23.82 -16.49 3.10
C PRO A 141 -23.19 -15.52 4.12
N ILE A 142 -22.37 -16.06 5.02
CA ILE A 142 -21.56 -15.28 5.97
C ILE A 142 -20.53 -14.44 5.22
N SER A 143 -20.17 -13.28 5.77
CA SER A 143 -19.33 -12.29 5.10
C SER A 143 -17.83 -12.48 5.07
N TYR A 144 -17.37 -13.58 5.62
CA TYR A 144 -15.97 -13.88 5.78
C TYR A 144 -15.21 -14.12 4.47
N PRO A 145 -15.76 -14.77 3.41
CA PRO A 145 -15.01 -15.00 2.17
C PRO A 145 -14.46 -13.73 1.50
N TRP A 146 -15.31 -12.72 1.24
CA TRP A 146 -14.84 -11.48 0.60
C TRP A 146 -14.05 -10.59 1.55
N ARG A 147 -14.38 -10.56 2.85
CA ARG A 147 -13.56 -9.86 3.86
C ARG A 147 -12.14 -10.43 3.90
N ALA A 148 -12.01 -11.76 3.90
CA ALA A 148 -10.72 -12.45 3.85
C ALA A 148 -9.95 -12.14 2.58
N TYR A 149 -10.60 -12.18 1.42
CA TYR A 149 -9.98 -11.79 0.16
C TYR A 149 -9.41 -10.36 0.22
N ASN A 150 -10.23 -9.41 0.68
CA ASN A 150 -9.84 -8.01 0.78
C ASN A 150 -8.68 -7.82 1.78
N MET A 151 -8.70 -8.55 2.90
CA MET A 151 -7.63 -8.53 3.88
C MET A 151 -6.31 -9.09 3.35
N ILE A 152 -6.35 -10.26 2.68
CA ILE A 152 -5.17 -10.85 2.04
C ILE A 152 -4.58 -9.87 1.01
N TRP A 153 -5.45 -9.24 0.21
CA TRP A 153 -5.01 -8.25 -0.77
C TRP A 153 -4.30 -7.05 -0.12
N ASN A 154 -4.90 -6.48 0.95
CA ASN A 154 -4.33 -5.35 1.69
C ASN A 154 -2.96 -5.68 2.30
N GLU A 155 -2.79 -6.89 2.82
CA GLU A 155 -1.59 -7.28 3.56
C GLU A 155 -0.46 -7.84 2.68
N TYR A 156 -0.77 -8.50 1.56
CA TYR A 156 0.27 -9.16 0.74
C TYR A 156 0.47 -8.56 -0.64
N TYR A 157 -0.56 -7.96 -1.25
CA TYR A 157 -0.50 -7.57 -2.66
C TYR A 157 -0.48 -6.06 -2.88
N ARG A 158 -1.09 -5.30 -1.98
CA ARG A 158 -1.14 -3.84 -2.03
C ARG A 158 0.25 -3.23 -1.83
N ASP A 159 0.58 -2.24 -2.65
CA ASP A 159 1.71 -1.34 -2.40
C ASP A 159 1.27 -0.22 -1.47
N GLN A 160 1.83 -0.19 -0.26
CA GLN A 160 1.41 0.70 0.82
C GLN A 160 1.66 2.18 0.52
N ASN A 161 2.59 2.48 -0.41
CA ASN A 161 2.96 3.86 -0.74
C ASN A 161 2.05 4.47 -1.80
N LEU A 162 1.43 3.64 -2.65
CA LEU A 162 0.68 4.10 -3.83
C LEU A 162 -0.82 3.82 -3.73
N GLN A 163 -1.21 2.74 -3.04
CA GLN A 163 -2.59 2.24 -3.05
C GLN A 163 -3.23 2.33 -1.67
N ASN A 164 -4.45 2.85 -1.65
CA ASN A 164 -5.30 2.85 -0.46
C ASN A 164 -5.78 1.44 -0.12
N GLU A 165 -6.12 1.25 1.16
CA GLU A 165 -6.71 -0.01 1.62
C GLU A 165 -8.05 -0.25 0.97
N ARG A 166 -8.25 -1.50 0.56
CA ARG A 166 -9.49 -1.97 -0.01
C ARG A 166 -10.48 -2.24 1.09
N ASN A 167 -11.65 -1.62 1.00
CA ASN A 167 -12.75 -1.81 1.93
C ASN A 167 -13.28 -3.26 1.87
N SER A 168 -13.75 -3.78 3.00
CA SER A 168 -14.48 -5.04 3.16
C SER A 168 -15.65 -5.21 2.19
N GLY A 169 -16.27 -4.11 1.74
CA GLY A 169 -17.37 -4.10 0.75
C GLY A 169 -16.95 -4.07 -0.72
N ALA A 170 -15.69 -4.37 -1.06
CA ALA A 170 -15.24 -4.40 -2.43
C ALA A 170 -15.43 -5.80 -3.05
N TYR A 171 -16.24 -5.89 -4.11
CA TYR A 171 -16.77 -7.17 -4.62
C TYR A 171 -16.17 -7.66 -5.94
N LEU A 172 -15.25 -6.92 -6.57
CA LEU A 172 -14.64 -7.31 -7.86
C LEU A 172 -13.20 -7.82 -7.67
N PRO A 173 -12.72 -8.83 -8.40
CA PRO A 173 -11.33 -9.28 -8.33
C PRO A 173 -10.33 -8.11 -8.46
N ALA A 174 -9.41 -8.01 -7.51
CA ALA A 174 -8.41 -6.96 -7.46
C ALA A 174 -7.25 -7.25 -8.43
N PHE A 175 -6.68 -6.19 -8.98
CA PHE A 175 -5.40 -6.29 -9.69
C PHE A 175 -4.26 -6.54 -8.71
N ARG A 176 -3.29 -7.34 -9.15
CA ARG A 176 -2.01 -7.51 -8.46
C ARG A 176 -0.97 -6.60 -9.11
N ASN A 177 -0.10 -6.05 -8.28
CA ASN A 177 1.00 -5.21 -8.75
C ASN A 177 2.04 -6.03 -9.51
N TRP A 178 2.71 -5.37 -10.46
CA TRP A 178 3.82 -5.95 -11.21
C TRP A 178 4.93 -6.48 -10.30
N GLU A 179 5.65 -7.50 -10.77
CA GLU A 179 6.84 -8.01 -10.08
C GLU A 179 7.85 -6.87 -9.87
N LYS A 180 8.52 -6.88 -8.71
CA LYS A 180 9.51 -5.86 -8.36
C LYS A 180 10.75 -6.05 -9.25
N ASP A 181 11.11 -4.99 -9.96
CA ASP A 181 12.25 -4.85 -10.87
C ASP A 181 12.85 -3.45 -10.68
N TYR A 182 13.90 -3.10 -11.44
CA TYR A 182 14.62 -1.83 -11.38
C TYR A 182 13.70 -0.60 -11.34
N PHE A 183 12.63 -0.57 -12.13
CA PHE A 183 11.68 0.55 -12.15
C PHE A 183 10.55 0.41 -11.11
N THR A 184 9.97 -0.77 -10.94
CA THR A 184 8.81 -0.99 -10.06
C THR A 184 9.19 -1.07 -8.57
N SER A 185 10.48 -1.13 -8.26
CA SER A 185 11.03 -1.04 -6.90
C SER A 185 11.50 0.37 -6.51
N ALA A 186 11.57 1.31 -7.45
CA ALA A 186 11.98 2.68 -7.18
C ALA A 186 10.95 3.38 -6.27
N LEU A 187 11.43 3.99 -5.19
CA LEU A 187 10.61 4.75 -4.25
C LEU A 187 10.59 6.23 -4.65
N PRO A 188 9.45 6.94 -4.51
CA PRO A 188 9.35 8.36 -4.85
C PRO A 188 10.03 9.28 -3.83
N PHE A 189 10.37 8.77 -2.64
CA PHE A 189 11.01 9.51 -1.57
C PHE A 189 12.24 8.75 -1.04
N GLN A 190 13.25 9.50 -0.62
CA GLN A 190 14.47 8.92 -0.04
C GLN A 190 14.26 8.42 1.40
N GLN A 191 13.42 9.14 2.15
CA GLN A 191 13.14 8.91 3.56
C GLN A 191 11.65 9.02 3.84
N ARG A 192 11.17 8.32 4.86
CA ARG A 192 9.76 8.34 5.24
C ARG A 192 9.51 9.39 6.31
N GLY A 193 8.78 10.44 5.96
CA GLY A 193 8.48 11.58 6.84
C GLY A 193 9.37 12.80 6.56
N MET A 194 9.25 13.82 7.41
CA MET A 194 10.03 15.05 7.28
C MET A 194 11.48 14.86 7.75
N ALA A 195 12.42 15.48 7.05
CA ALA A 195 13.83 15.41 7.41
C ALA A 195 14.06 16.14 8.74
N PRO A 196 14.90 15.59 9.63
CA PRO A 196 15.33 16.33 10.81
C PRO A 196 16.07 17.59 10.36
N ALA A 197 15.53 18.75 10.71
CA ALA A 197 16.16 20.04 10.43
C ALA A 197 17.21 20.35 11.49
N LEU A 198 18.37 20.85 11.06
CA LEU A 198 19.37 21.41 11.97
C LEU A 198 19.01 22.88 12.23
N PRO A 199 18.94 23.33 13.49
CA PRO A 199 18.74 24.74 13.78
C PRO A 199 19.93 25.54 13.24
N VAL A 200 19.65 26.59 12.47
CA VAL A 200 20.67 27.51 11.95
C VAL A 200 20.98 28.56 13.02
N SER A 201 22.26 28.83 13.22
CA SER A 201 22.77 29.87 14.12
C SER A 201 23.63 30.83 13.31
N GLY A 202 23.48 32.14 13.56
CA GLY A 202 24.24 33.20 12.89
C GLY A 202 23.44 34.50 12.76
N THR A 203 24.13 35.62 12.63
CA THR A 203 23.49 36.91 12.35
C THR A 203 23.09 36.98 10.88
N THR A 204 21.82 37.22 10.59
CA THR A 204 21.36 37.59 9.25
C THR A 204 20.78 39.01 9.30
N TYR A 205 20.92 39.75 8.21
CA TYR A 205 20.20 41.01 8.02
C TYR A 205 18.85 40.70 7.37
N ALA A 206 17.84 41.49 7.69
CA ALA A 206 16.60 41.49 6.92
C ALA A 206 16.83 42.34 5.66
N ASP A 207 16.73 41.73 4.48
CA ASP A 207 16.79 42.45 3.21
C ASP A 207 15.38 42.95 2.89
N PHE A 208 15.16 44.25 3.05
CA PHE A 208 13.88 44.88 2.72
C PHE A 208 13.94 45.30 1.26
N ASP A 209 13.28 44.54 0.37
CA ASP A 209 13.12 44.93 -1.03
C ASP A 209 12.12 46.08 -1.14
N PHE A 210 12.63 47.31 -1.29
CA PHE A 210 11.82 48.52 -1.42
C PHE A 210 11.28 48.75 -2.85
N SER A 211 11.45 47.80 -3.77
CA SER A 211 11.03 47.97 -5.18
C SER A 211 9.52 48.18 -5.38
N SER A 212 8.69 47.97 -4.35
CA SER A 212 7.23 48.17 -4.41
C SER A 212 6.62 49.05 -3.31
N VAL A 213 7.42 49.79 -2.53
CA VAL A 213 6.85 50.73 -1.56
C VAL A 213 6.55 52.04 -2.28
N ASP A 214 5.27 52.32 -2.53
CA ASP A 214 4.82 53.58 -3.08
C ASP A 214 4.92 54.68 -2.01
N HIS A 215 5.95 55.51 -2.08
CA HIS A 215 6.31 56.53 -1.07
C HIS A 215 5.39 57.76 -1.09
N SER A 216 4.09 57.60 -1.32
CA SER A 216 3.16 58.70 -1.56
C SER A 216 2.39 59.20 -0.34
N SER A 217 2.57 58.64 0.86
CA SER A 217 1.92 59.21 2.06
C SER A 217 2.61 58.94 3.40
N PHE A 218 3.77 59.57 3.63
CA PHE A 218 4.15 59.92 5.00
C PHE A 218 3.46 61.24 5.37
N ILE A 219 2.24 61.16 5.93
CA ILE A 219 1.49 62.34 6.37
C ILE A 219 2.06 62.81 7.71
N VAL A 220 2.91 63.83 7.68
CA VAL A 220 3.23 64.60 8.89
C VAL A 220 2.02 65.48 9.18
N ASN A 221 1.27 65.16 10.22
CA ASN A 221 0.19 66.04 10.68
C ASN A 221 0.84 67.26 11.36
N THR A 222 0.79 68.43 10.70
CA THR A 222 1.49 69.66 11.11
C THR A 222 0.66 70.56 12.03
N ASP A 223 -0.36 70.05 12.71
CA ASP A 223 -1.10 70.84 13.69
C ASP A 223 -0.24 71.10 14.95
N ASN A 224 0.54 72.19 14.87
CA ASN A 224 1.36 72.82 15.91
C ASN A 224 2.81 72.33 16.06
N LEU A 225 3.63 72.42 15.00
CA LEU A 225 5.10 72.42 15.16
C LEU A 225 5.61 73.87 15.29
N GLU A 226 6.00 74.28 16.49
CA GLU A 226 6.83 75.47 16.69
C GLU A 226 8.24 75.23 16.13
N SER A 227 8.85 76.28 15.57
CA SER A 227 10.19 76.26 15.00
C SER A 227 11.19 75.59 15.94
N ASN A 228 11.76 74.48 15.49
CA ASN A 228 12.70 73.59 16.19
C ASN A 228 12.05 72.42 16.97
N SER A 229 11.09 71.75 16.36
CA SER A 229 10.49 70.50 16.85
C SER A 229 11.12 69.28 16.16
N ASP A 230 11.83 68.47 16.94
CA ASP A 230 12.41 67.20 16.49
C ASP A 230 11.31 66.18 16.19
N ILE A 231 11.34 65.60 14.99
CA ILE A 231 10.47 64.48 14.61
C ILE A 231 11.01 63.22 15.31
N HIS A 232 10.35 62.83 16.39
CA HIS A 232 10.71 61.65 17.16
C HIS A 232 10.09 60.39 16.53
N LEU A 233 10.90 59.58 15.85
CA LEU A 233 10.54 58.21 15.52
C LEU A 233 10.99 57.32 16.68
N THR A 234 10.12 57.08 17.65
CA THR A 234 10.45 56.24 18.82
C THR A 234 10.31 54.76 18.46
N SER A 235 11.42 54.08 18.17
CA SER A 235 11.49 52.63 18.39
C SER A 235 11.89 52.38 19.84
N SER A 236 11.15 51.52 20.55
CA SER A 236 11.39 51.25 21.97
C SER A 236 12.77 50.57 22.15
N GLY A 237 13.81 51.34 22.46
CA GLY A 237 15.10 50.78 22.88
C GLY A 237 16.35 51.60 22.55
N ALA A 238 16.31 52.54 21.59
CA ALA A 238 17.46 53.41 21.31
C ALA A 238 16.99 54.74 20.70
N ALA A 239 17.08 55.83 21.45
CA ALA A 239 16.78 57.16 20.96
C ALA A 239 17.93 57.67 20.09
N ALA A 240 17.80 57.55 18.76
CA ALA A 240 18.60 58.35 17.85
C ALA A 240 17.93 59.73 17.72
N LEU A 241 18.55 60.76 18.31
CA LEU A 241 18.13 62.15 18.10
C LEU A 241 18.45 62.56 16.66
N PHE A 242 17.45 63.03 15.91
CA PHE A 242 17.64 63.60 14.58
C PHE A 242 17.21 65.08 14.58
N ALA A 243 18.19 65.99 14.61
CA ALA A 243 17.94 67.40 14.35
C ALA A 243 17.68 67.60 12.85
N ALA A 244 16.44 67.91 12.48
CA ALA A 244 16.09 68.23 11.11
C ALA A 244 16.47 69.69 10.80
N ASN A 245 17.61 69.90 10.12
CA ASN A 245 17.87 71.20 9.49
C ASN A 245 17.02 71.32 8.21
N HIS A 246 16.23 72.39 8.12
CA HIS A 246 15.27 72.65 7.04
C HIS A 246 16.00 72.68 5.68
N GLY A 247 15.58 71.82 4.73
CA GLY A 247 16.09 71.86 3.34
C GLY A 247 16.71 70.57 2.79
N THR A 248 16.59 69.42 3.46
CA THR A 248 17.05 68.14 2.90
C THR A 248 15.99 67.52 1.97
N SER A 249 16.38 67.15 0.75
CA SER A 249 15.46 66.61 -0.26
C SER A 249 14.88 65.25 0.13
N LEU A 250 13.62 64.98 -0.24
CA LEU A 250 12.90 63.73 0.06
C LEU A 250 13.66 62.46 -0.37
N SER A 251 14.41 62.52 -1.47
CA SER A 251 15.28 61.41 -1.90
C SER A 251 16.41 61.08 -0.92
N ALA A 252 16.96 62.08 -0.21
CA ALA A 252 17.99 61.86 0.80
C ALA A 252 17.45 61.24 2.11
N TRP A 253 16.15 61.43 2.40
CA TRP A 253 15.47 60.76 3.51
C TRP A 253 15.23 59.28 3.20
N ASN A 254 14.81 58.96 1.97
CA ASN A 254 14.52 57.58 1.55
C ASN A 254 15.78 56.70 1.56
N THR A 255 16.89 57.16 0.98
CA THR A 255 18.16 56.40 1.01
C THR A 255 18.69 56.23 2.44
N LYS A 256 18.43 57.17 3.35
CA LYS A 256 18.85 57.04 4.77
C LYS A 256 17.96 56.10 5.57
N ALA A 257 16.64 56.13 5.35
CA ALA A 257 15.71 55.20 5.98
C ALA A 257 15.92 53.76 5.51
N GLU A 258 16.13 53.56 4.21
CA GLU A 258 16.51 52.28 3.62
C GLU A 258 17.83 51.75 4.21
N ASN A 259 18.86 52.60 4.32
CA ASN A 259 20.12 52.21 4.93
C ASN A 259 19.99 51.82 6.42
N ILE A 260 19.11 52.47 7.19
CA ILE A 260 18.89 52.14 8.61
C ILE A 260 18.06 50.87 8.77
N LEU A 261 17.04 50.67 7.93
CA LEU A 261 16.21 49.46 7.96
C LEU A 261 16.98 48.22 7.47
N ASN A 262 17.83 48.37 6.45
CA ASN A 262 18.76 47.32 6.01
C ASN A 262 19.90 47.07 7.01
N GLN A 263 20.12 47.98 7.96
CA GLN A 263 20.99 47.77 9.12
C GLN A 263 20.28 47.12 10.31
N ASN A 264 18.97 46.82 10.23
CA ASN A 264 18.32 45.99 11.23
C ASN A 264 18.91 44.58 11.18
N THR A 265 19.70 44.29 12.20
CA THR A 265 20.24 42.96 12.44
C THR A 265 19.18 42.15 13.17
N VAL A 266 18.78 41.02 12.60
CA VAL A 266 17.96 40.04 13.33
C VAL A 266 18.95 39.24 14.18
N ASP A 267 18.99 39.56 15.47
CA ASP A 267 19.91 38.90 16.39
C ASP A 267 19.43 37.47 16.69
N LEU A 268 20.04 36.51 16.01
CA LEU A 268 19.84 35.09 16.22
C LEU A 268 20.85 34.52 17.23
N SER A 269 21.53 35.36 18.02
CA SER A 269 22.45 34.94 19.10
C SER A 269 21.76 34.17 20.23
N ALA A 270 20.45 34.38 20.39
CA ALA A 270 19.59 33.61 21.29
C ALA A 270 19.06 32.31 20.66
N ALA A 271 19.30 32.07 19.36
CA ALA A 271 19.00 30.77 18.77
C ALA A 271 20.15 29.81 19.04
N THR A 272 19.78 28.69 19.66
CA THR A 272 20.66 27.60 20.06
C THR A 272 21.56 27.15 18.90
N THR A 273 22.88 27.30 19.07
CA THR A 273 23.90 26.62 18.27
C THR A 273 23.67 25.10 18.34
N PHE A 274 23.77 24.37 17.21
CA PHE A 274 23.62 22.91 17.22
C PHE A 274 24.85 22.25 17.85
N ASP A 275 24.63 21.28 18.75
CA ASP A 275 25.73 20.47 19.31
C ASP A 275 26.11 19.34 18.33
N VAL A 276 27.33 18.82 18.45
CA VAL A 276 27.78 17.60 17.74
C VAL A 276 26.88 16.41 18.10
N ASN A 277 26.31 16.40 19.31
CA ASN A 277 25.33 15.41 19.71
C ASN A 277 24.04 15.49 18.87
N ASP A 278 23.54 16.70 18.61
CA ASP A 278 22.35 16.92 17.78
C ASP A 278 22.59 16.48 16.33
N LEU A 279 23.79 16.76 15.81
CA LEU A 279 24.19 16.30 14.48
C LEU A 279 24.24 14.77 14.41
N ARG A 280 24.81 14.08 15.42
CA ARG A 280 24.82 12.61 15.45
C ARG A 280 23.40 12.06 15.54
N LEU A 281 22.56 12.66 16.37
CA LEU A 281 21.15 12.28 16.51
C LEU A 281 20.39 12.46 15.19
N ALA A 282 20.55 13.60 14.50
CA ALA A 282 19.93 13.86 13.20
C ALA A 282 20.32 12.81 12.15
N PHE A 283 21.61 12.45 12.05
CA PHE A 283 22.06 11.39 11.14
C PHE A 283 21.49 10.01 11.49
N GLN A 284 21.35 9.67 12.77
CA GLN A 284 20.74 8.40 13.17
C GLN A 284 19.24 8.37 12.87
N ILE A 285 18.53 9.48 13.11
CA ILE A 285 17.12 9.61 12.77
C ILE A 285 16.93 9.50 11.25
N GLN A 286 17.77 10.15 10.45
CA GLN A 286 17.71 10.03 9.00
C GLN A 286 17.90 8.58 8.54
N LYS A 287 18.94 7.88 9.03
CA LYS A 287 19.14 6.45 8.72
C LYS A 287 17.95 5.59 9.15
N TRP A 288 17.33 5.91 10.28
CA TRP A 288 16.13 5.24 10.75
C TRP A 288 14.93 5.47 9.81
N MET A 289 14.73 6.71 9.32
CA MET A 289 13.68 7.07 8.35
C MET A 289 13.91 6.48 6.95
N GLU A 290 15.15 6.44 6.47
CA GLU A 290 15.53 5.79 5.20
C GLU A 290 15.31 4.28 5.26
N ARG A 291 15.63 3.66 6.39
CA ARG A 291 15.32 2.25 6.61
C ARG A 291 13.82 2.00 6.61
N ASN A 292 13.03 2.86 7.26
CA ASN A 292 11.57 2.80 7.22
C ASN A 292 11.01 2.98 5.82
N ALA A 293 11.63 3.84 4.99
CA ALA A 293 11.24 4.00 3.59
C ALA A 293 11.41 2.72 2.78
N ARG A 294 12.49 1.96 3.02
CA ARG A 294 12.76 0.69 2.34
C ARG A 294 11.94 -0.49 2.88
N ALA A 295 11.73 -0.55 4.19
CA ALA A 295 11.06 -1.66 4.84
C ALA A 295 9.55 -1.67 4.58
N GLY A 296 8.91 -0.50 4.69
CA GLY A 296 7.46 -0.35 4.62
C GLY A 296 6.85 0.13 5.94
N VAL A 297 5.53 -0.01 6.04
CA VAL A 297 4.67 0.42 7.15
C VAL A 297 4.15 -0.74 7.97
N ARG A 298 4.16 -1.97 7.44
CA ARG A 298 3.66 -3.14 8.16
C ARG A 298 4.54 -3.45 9.35
N TYR A 299 3.93 -3.84 10.45
CA TYR A 299 4.64 -4.03 11.71
C TYR A 299 5.67 -5.19 11.63
N THR A 300 5.40 -6.24 10.86
CA THR A 300 6.38 -7.30 10.55
C THR A 300 7.61 -6.77 9.84
N GLU A 301 7.41 -6.00 8.78
CA GLU A 301 8.47 -5.41 7.96
C GLU A 301 9.32 -4.45 8.81
N PHE A 302 8.67 -3.67 9.67
CA PHE A 302 9.34 -2.79 10.62
C PHE A 302 10.20 -3.57 11.63
N LEU A 303 9.63 -4.60 12.27
CA LEU A 303 10.36 -5.42 13.24
C LEU A 303 11.53 -6.16 12.58
N GLN A 304 11.34 -6.65 11.36
CA GLN A 304 12.38 -7.28 10.57
C GLN A 304 13.51 -6.31 10.25
N ALA A 305 13.17 -5.11 9.76
CA ALA A 305 14.18 -4.15 9.31
C ALA A 305 15.01 -3.58 10.47
N HIS A 306 14.40 -3.29 11.62
CA HIS A 306 15.11 -2.69 12.75
C HIS A 306 15.74 -3.69 13.70
N PHE A 307 15.08 -4.83 13.93
CA PHE A 307 15.48 -5.77 14.98
C PHE A 307 15.82 -7.16 14.45
N GLY A 308 15.61 -7.45 13.15
CA GLY A 308 15.88 -8.76 12.57
C GLY A 308 15.00 -9.88 13.11
N VAL A 309 13.88 -9.53 13.77
CA VAL A 309 12.96 -10.49 14.38
C VAL A 309 11.79 -10.75 13.46
N TYR A 310 11.46 -12.04 13.30
CA TYR A 310 10.34 -12.54 12.50
C TYR A 310 9.25 -13.09 13.43
N PRO A 311 8.39 -12.23 13.99
CA PRO A 311 7.21 -12.69 14.71
C PRO A 311 6.32 -13.53 13.78
N ARG A 312 5.69 -14.57 14.33
CA ARG A 312 4.72 -15.37 13.58
C ARG A 312 3.49 -14.52 13.26
N ASP A 313 2.95 -14.72 12.06
CA ASP A 313 1.76 -14.03 11.53
C ASP A 313 0.56 -14.10 12.49
N GLU A 314 0.39 -15.27 13.13
CA GLU A 314 -0.63 -15.52 14.18
C GLU A 314 -0.64 -14.47 15.30
N ARG A 315 0.53 -13.94 15.69
CA ARG A 315 0.64 -12.96 16.79
C ARG A 315 0.31 -11.53 16.36
N LEU A 316 0.29 -11.28 15.06
CA LEU A 316 0.26 -9.93 14.48
C LEU A 316 -1.07 -9.59 13.83
N GLN A 317 -2.10 -10.42 14.04
CA GLN A 317 -3.44 -10.21 13.49
C GLN A 317 -3.43 -10.05 11.98
N ARG A 318 -2.69 -10.94 11.28
CA ARG A 318 -2.64 -10.97 9.81
C ARG A 318 -2.98 -12.37 9.29
N PRO A 319 -3.42 -12.48 8.02
CA PRO A 319 -3.50 -13.76 7.33
C PRO A 319 -2.14 -14.46 7.31
N GLU A 320 -2.13 -15.77 7.58
CA GLU A 320 -0.92 -16.58 7.53
C GLU A 320 -0.70 -17.12 6.12
N TYR A 321 0.50 -16.94 5.57
CA TYR A 321 0.87 -17.50 4.28
C TYR A 321 1.30 -18.97 4.44
N ILE A 322 0.55 -19.89 3.81
CA ILE A 322 0.81 -21.33 3.89
C ILE A 322 1.88 -21.75 2.85
N GLY A 323 1.75 -21.23 1.63
CA GLY A 323 2.62 -21.60 0.52
C GLY A 323 1.96 -21.36 -0.84
N GLY A 324 2.60 -21.79 -1.92
CA GLY A 324 2.09 -21.59 -3.27
C GLY A 324 2.88 -22.30 -4.34
N THR A 325 2.36 -22.27 -5.56
CA THR A 325 2.94 -22.89 -6.76
C THR A 325 3.11 -21.86 -7.86
N LYS A 326 4.23 -21.88 -8.59
CA LYS A 326 4.51 -20.98 -9.71
C LYS A 326 4.88 -21.78 -10.95
N ASN A 327 4.09 -21.64 -12.01
CA ASN A 327 4.20 -22.44 -13.23
C ASN A 327 4.22 -21.54 -14.47
N PRO A 328 5.18 -21.71 -15.40
CA PRO A 328 5.20 -20.93 -16.64
C PRO A 328 4.14 -21.41 -17.63
N VAL A 329 3.47 -20.48 -18.30
CA VAL A 329 2.60 -20.76 -19.45
C VAL A 329 3.48 -20.96 -20.68
N ILE A 330 3.23 -22.03 -21.44
CA ILE A 330 3.91 -22.31 -22.69
C ILE A 330 2.98 -21.91 -23.84
N VAL A 331 3.48 -21.08 -24.75
CA VAL A 331 2.75 -20.66 -25.95
C VAL A 331 3.42 -21.30 -27.16
N SER A 332 2.66 -22.14 -27.89
CA SER A 332 3.09 -22.75 -29.15
C SER A 332 2.47 -22.02 -30.34
N GLU A 333 3.15 -22.02 -31.47
CA GLU A 333 2.61 -21.50 -32.73
C GLU A 333 1.71 -22.51 -33.44
N VAL A 334 0.71 -22.00 -34.15
CA VAL A 334 -0.14 -22.75 -35.07
C VAL A 334 -0.02 -22.07 -36.44
N LEU A 335 0.67 -22.74 -37.36
CA LEU A 335 0.91 -22.26 -38.73
C LEU A 335 -0.24 -22.66 -39.65
N GLN A 336 -0.75 -21.71 -40.42
CA GLN A 336 -1.71 -21.98 -41.48
C GLN A 336 -1.03 -22.69 -42.66
N THR A 337 -1.37 -23.95 -42.89
CA THR A 337 -0.76 -24.81 -43.93
C THR A 337 -1.35 -24.61 -45.33
N SER A 338 -2.46 -23.87 -45.48
CA SER A 338 -3.09 -23.53 -46.76
C SER A 338 -3.80 -22.18 -46.70
N SER A 339 -3.64 -21.31 -47.71
CA SER A 339 -4.35 -20.02 -47.78
C SER A 339 -5.85 -20.24 -48.05
N THR A 340 -6.71 -19.70 -47.19
CA THR A 340 -8.17 -19.80 -47.35
C THR A 340 -8.76 -18.56 -48.05
N ASP A 341 -8.04 -17.43 -48.07
CA ASP A 341 -8.46 -16.17 -48.71
C ASP A 341 -7.25 -15.29 -49.10
N ALA A 342 -7.45 -14.30 -49.98
CA ALA A 342 -6.42 -13.33 -50.40
C ALA A 342 -5.98 -12.38 -49.27
N THR A 343 -6.78 -12.27 -48.20
CA THR A 343 -6.49 -11.45 -47.02
C THR A 343 -5.62 -12.16 -45.96
N SER A 344 -5.49 -13.49 -46.03
CA SER A 344 -4.63 -14.29 -45.13
C SER A 344 -3.75 -15.26 -45.94
N PRO A 345 -2.58 -14.79 -46.43
CA PRO A 345 -1.66 -15.65 -47.18
C PRO A 345 -1.19 -16.86 -46.36
N GLN A 346 -0.83 -17.94 -47.06
CA GLN A 346 -0.27 -19.15 -46.45
C GLN A 346 0.95 -18.81 -45.59
N GLY A 347 1.07 -19.44 -44.42
CA GLY A 347 2.13 -19.13 -43.45
C GLY A 347 1.74 -18.12 -42.37
N ASN A 348 0.47 -17.70 -42.31
CA ASN A 348 -0.01 -16.91 -41.18
C ASN A 348 0.04 -17.73 -39.87
N MET A 349 0.52 -17.10 -38.80
CA MET A 349 0.78 -17.75 -37.51
C MET A 349 -0.23 -17.30 -36.46
N ALA A 350 -0.89 -18.23 -35.80
CA ALA A 350 -1.67 -17.98 -34.59
C ALA A 350 -0.92 -18.53 -33.36
N GLY A 351 -1.18 -17.97 -32.18
CA GLY A 351 -0.63 -18.48 -30.93
C GLY A 351 -1.63 -19.35 -30.17
N HIS A 352 -1.16 -20.47 -29.62
CA HIS A 352 -1.90 -21.34 -28.72
C HIS A 352 -1.19 -21.44 -27.38
N GLY A 353 -1.77 -20.82 -26.34
CA GLY A 353 -1.21 -20.85 -24.98
C GLY A 353 -1.85 -21.95 -24.13
N ILE A 354 -1.01 -22.87 -23.62
CA ILE A 354 -1.41 -23.89 -22.65
C ILE A 354 -0.48 -23.84 -21.43
N ASN A 355 -1.07 -24.01 -20.25
CA ASN A 355 -0.34 -24.46 -19.07
C ASN A 355 -1.03 -25.71 -18.51
N VAL A 356 -0.24 -26.73 -18.15
CA VAL A 356 -0.69 -27.89 -17.39
C VAL A 356 0.35 -28.12 -16.31
N GLN A 357 -0.06 -28.07 -15.04
CA GLN A 357 0.84 -28.42 -13.95
C GLN A 357 0.09 -28.91 -12.73
N GLN A 358 0.70 -29.88 -12.05
CA GLN A 358 0.34 -30.30 -10.71
C GLN A 358 1.40 -29.81 -9.72
N GLY A 359 0.98 -29.32 -8.57
CA GLY A 359 1.87 -28.88 -7.51
C GLY A 359 1.32 -29.23 -6.12
N TYR A 360 2.14 -29.90 -5.33
CA TYR A 360 1.88 -30.09 -3.91
C TYR A 360 2.46 -28.91 -3.13
N VAL A 361 1.65 -28.30 -2.26
CA VAL A 361 2.06 -27.12 -1.48
C VAL A 361 2.60 -27.54 -0.13
N GLY A 362 1.85 -28.37 0.60
CA GLY A 362 2.28 -28.80 1.93
C GLY A 362 1.13 -29.28 2.83
N LYS A 363 1.48 -29.50 4.10
CA LYS A 363 0.53 -29.77 5.18
C LYS A 363 0.41 -28.55 6.08
N TYR A 364 -0.81 -28.18 6.43
CA TYR A 364 -1.09 -27.08 7.34
C TYR A 364 -1.92 -27.56 8.52
N HIS A 365 -1.57 -27.10 9.73
CA HIS A 365 -2.28 -27.44 10.96
C HIS A 365 -3.06 -26.23 11.45
N VAL A 366 -4.38 -26.36 11.47
CA VAL A 366 -5.30 -25.27 11.81
C VAL A 366 -5.39 -25.15 13.33
N LYS A 367 -5.15 -23.93 13.86
CA LYS A 367 -5.16 -23.65 15.30
C LYS A 367 -6.44 -22.98 15.80
N GLU A 368 -7.13 -22.25 14.94
CA GLU A 368 -8.34 -21.50 15.25
C GLU A 368 -9.36 -21.61 14.10
N TYR A 369 -10.62 -21.24 14.35
CA TYR A 369 -11.64 -21.20 13.31
C TYR A 369 -11.26 -20.15 12.25
N GLY A 370 -11.44 -20.51 10.99
CA GLY A 370 -11.10 -19.63 9.90
C GLY A 370 -11.42 -20.25 8.55
N LEU A 371 -10.84 -19.67 7.52
CA LEU A 371 -10.93 -20.17 6.16
C LEU A 371 -9.55 -20.30 5.53
N ILE A 372 -9.39 -21.30 4.66
CA ILE A 372 -8.23 -21.42 3.79
C ILE A 372 -8.61 -20.89 2.41
N MET A 373 -7.89 -19.87 1.97
CA MET A 373 -8.10 -19.22 0.68
C MET A 373 -6.93 -19.46 -0.25
N GLY A 374 -7.22 -20.02 -1.43
CA GLY A 374 -6.29 -20.12 -2.54
C GLY A 374 -6.57 -19.02 -3.57
N LEU A 375 -5.57 -18.21 -3.90
CA LEU A 375 -5.64 -17.14 -4.90
C LEU A 375 -4.75 -17.46 -6.08
N MET A 376 -5.32 -17.52 -7.27
CA MET A 376 -4.61 -17.69 -8.54
C MET A 376 -4.44 -16.33 -9.25
N SER A 377 -3.28 -16.09 -9.81
CA SER A 377 -3.02 -14.96 -10.71
C SER A 377 -2.17 -15.40 -11.88
N VAL A 378 -2.45 -14.85 -13.06
CA VAL A 378 -1.64 -15.05 -14.26
C VAL A 378 -1.01 -13.72 -14.63
N MET A 379 0.32 -13.68 -14.63
CA MET A 379 1.09 -12.46 -14.78
C MET A 379 2.21 -12.63 -15.81
N PRO A 380 2.31 -11.74 -16.82
CA PRO A 380 3.53 -11.61 -17.60
C PRO A 380 4.66 -11.07 -16.72
N LYS A 381 5.91 -11.43 -17.03
CA LYS A 381 7.07 -10.74 -16.45
C LYS A 381 7.15 -9.30 -16.96
N PRO A 382 7.61 -8.30 -16.19
CA PRO A 382 7.86 -6.98 -16.77
C PRO A 382 8.99 -7.08 -17.81
N ALA A 383 8.78 -6.49 -18.99
CA ALA A 383 9.79 -6.35 -20.03
C ALA A 383 9.66 -4.96 -20.67
N TYR A 384 10.79 -4.27 -20.81
CA TYR A 384 10.84 -2.89 -21.31
C TYR A 384 11.57 -2.85 -22.65
N MET A 385 10.90 -2.33 -23.69
CA MET A 385 11.49 -2.16 -25.02
C MET A 385 11.82 -0.69 -25.33
N GLN A 386 11.36 0.23 -24.49
CA GLN A 386 11.53 1.67 -24.63
C GLN A 386 12.49 2.15 -23.56
N GLY A 387 13.79 2.08 -23.84
CA GLY A 387 14.81 2.57 -22.90
C GLY A 387 16.22 2.19 -23.31
N ILE A 388 17.17 2.94 -22.75
CA ILE A 388 18.59 2.64 -22.82
C ILE A 388 19.01 2.24 -21.41
N ASN A 389 19.82 1.18 -21.28
CA ASN A 389 20.33 0.74 -19.99
C ASN A 389 21.13 1.88 -19.33
N ARG A 390 20.87 2.16 -18.03
CA ARG A 390 21.56 3.20 -17.24
C ARG A 390 23.09 3.14 -17.36
N GLN A 391 23.67 1.94 -17.57
CA GLN A 391 25.11 1.80 -17.73
C GLN A 391 25.70 2.68 -18.86
N TRP A 392 24.91 3.01 -19.88
CA TRP A 392 25.31 3.85 -21.02
C TRP A 392 24.96 5.32 -20.86
N LEU A 393 24.24 5.69 -19.79
CA LEU A 393 23.76 7.05 -19.51
C LEU A 393 24.40 7.63 -18.23
N ARG A 394 25.62 7.21 -17.92
CA ARG A 394 26.38 7.72 -16.76
C ARG A 394 27.09 9.01 -17.17
N GLU A 395 26.79 10.12 -16.50
CA GLU A 395 27.33 11.44 -16.86
C GLU A 395 28.31 11.95 -15.81
N THR A 396 27.97 11.78 -14.54
CA THR A 396 28.77 12.30 -13.43
C THR A 396 29.70 11.22 -12.88
N ARG A 397 30.78 11.64 -12.20
CA ARG A 397 31.66 10.70 -11.48
C ARG A 397 30.90 9.82 -10.48
N TYR A 398 29.77 10.31 -9.96
CA TYR A 398 28.95 9.62 -8.97
C TYR A 398 28.08 8.52 -9.59
N ASP A 399 27.79 8.58 -10.89
CA ASP A 399 27.04 7.53 -11.58
C ASP A 399 27.87 6.25 -11.80
N PHE A 400 29.20 6.34 -11.60
CA PHE A 400 30.13 5.21 -11.67
C PHE A 400 30.41 4.55 -10.32
N TYR A 401 29.94 5.13 -9.21
CA TYR A 401 29.99 4.55 -7.87
C TYR A 401 28.70 3.78 -7.61
#